data_AF-A0A6M4PU08-F1
#
_entry.id   AF-A0A6M4PU08-F1
#
_cell.length_a   1.000
_cell.length_b   1.000
_cell.length_c   1.000
_cell.angle_alpha   90.00
_cell.angle_beta   90.00
_cell.angle_gamma   90.00
#
_symmetry.space_group_name_H-M   'P 1'
#
loop_
_entity.id
_entity.type
_entity.pdbx_description
1 polymer ?
#
loop_
_entity_poly.entity_id
_entity_poly.type
_entity_poly.pdbx_seq_one_letter_code
_entity_poly.pdbx_strand_id
1 'polypeptide(L)' 'MSPRHVRRPTEAAALRAAARSARPLPPVPALMAALLDANDRRDREAVTLCAHRVVRAATPEVGE' A
#
# COMPACT_ATOMS: atom_id res chain seq x y z
N MET A 1 -5.74 10.31 -26.50
CA MET A 1 -6.93 9.52 -26.09
C MET A 1 -6.59 8.81 -24.79
N SER A 2 -7.07 9.30 -23.65
CA SER A 2 -6.92 8.56 -22.39
C SER A 2 -7.80 7.29 -22.44
N PRO A 3 -7.32 6.13 -22.00
CA PRO A 3 -8.14 4.93 -21.97
C PRO A 3 -9.33 5.19 -21.05
N ARG A 4 -10.55 5.05 -21.58
CA ARG A 4 -11.78 5.10 -20.78
C ARG A 4 -11.63 4.09 -19.65
N HIS A 5 -11.69 4.56 -18.41
CA HIS A 5 -11.60 3.72 -17.22
C HIS A 5 -12.84 2.82 -17.19
N VAL A 6 -12.73 1.59 -17.72
CA VAL A 6 -13.81 0.61 -17.71
C VAL A 6 -13.90 0.05 -16.30
N ARG A 7 -14.78 0.64 -15.49
CA ARG A 7 -15.07 0.11 -14.15
C ARG A 7 -15.56 -1.32 -14.31
N ARG A 8 -14.84 -2.28 -13.75
CA ARG A 8 -15.37 -3.64 -13.66
C ARG A 8 -16.61 -3.58 -12.76
N PRO A 9 -17.69 -4.30 -13.07
CA PRO A 9 -18.91 -4.32 -12.24
C PRO A 9 -18.64 -4.62 -10.75
N THR A 10 -17.49 -5.22 -10.45
CA THR A 10 -17.06 -5.63 -9.11
C THR A 10 -16.03 -4.71 -8.45
N GLU A 11 -15.51 -3.67 -9.13
CA GLU A 11 -14.41 -2.85 -8.59
C GLU A 11 -14.84 -2.10 -7.32
N ALA A 12 -15.99 -1.43 -7.36
CA ALA A 12 -16.52 -0.73 -6.19
C ALA A 12 -16.93 -1.71 -5.06
N ALA A 13 -17.41 -2.91 -5.41
CA ALA A 13 -17.73 -3.94 -4.44
C ALA A 13 -16.47 -4.51 -3.77
N ALA A 14 -15.40 -4.69 -4.54
CA ALA A 14 -14.09 -5.14 -4.07
C ALA A 14 -13.43 -4.08 -3.18
N LEU A 15 -13.46 -2.80 -3.57
CA LEU A 15 -12.95 -1.70 -2.74
C LEU A 15 -13.75 -1.59 -1.43
N ARG A 16 -15.07 -1.70 -1.47
CA ARG A 16 -15.92 -1.71 -0.25
C ARG A 16 -15.68 -2.96 0.61
N ALA A 17 -15.48 -4.14 0.03
CA ALA A 17 -15.10 -5.34 0.77
C ALA A 17 -13.73 -5.17 1.43
N ALA A 18 -12.78 -4.60 0.68
CA ALA A 18 -11.43 -4.34 1.15
C ALA A 18 -11.36 -3.30 2.28
N ALA A 19 -12.25 -2.30 2.26
CA ALA A 19 -12.35 -1.26 3.27
C ALA A 19 -13.17 -1.67 4.51
N ARG A 20 -13.95 -2.76 4.44
CA ARG A 20 -14.79 -3.26 5.55
C ARG A 20 -13.99 -3.88 6.70
N SER A 21 -12.72 -4.20 6.50
CA SER A 21 -11.84 -4.75 7.52
C SER A 21 -10.68 -3.80 7.78
N ALA A 22 -10.48 -3.40 9.04
CA ALA A 22 -9.21 -2.82 9.45
C ALA A 22 -8.12 -3.87 9.22
N ARG A 23 -7.33 -3.70 8.15
CA ARG A 23 -6.15 -4.53 7.93
C ARG A 23 -5.00 -3.86 8.66
N PRO A 24 -4.54 -4.42 9.79
CA PRO A 24 -3.39 -3.87 10.48
C PRO A 24 -2.22 -3.86 9.51
N LEU A 25 -1.47 -2.76 9.50
CA LEU A 25 -0.22 -2.72 8.76
C LEU A 25 0.74 -3.75 9.39
N PRO A 26 1.60 -4.39 8.58
CA PRO A 26 2.70 -5.17 9.13
C PRO A 26 3.53 -4.30 10.09
N PRO A 27 4.16 -4.90 11.10
CA PRO A 27 4.99 -4.14 12.04
C PRO A 27 6.16 -3.49 11.31
N VAL A 28 6.63 -2.34 11.82
CA VAL A 28 7.70 -1.54 11.20
C VAL A 28 8.94 -2.36 10.82
N PRO A 29 9.47 -3.30 11.65
CA PRO A 29 10.61 -4.13 11.26
C PRO A 29 10.38 -4.98 10.00
N ALA A 30 9.17 -5.51 9.83
CA ALA A 30 8.83 -6.29 8.63
C ALA A 30 8.75 -5.41 7.38
N LEU A 31 8.24 -4.18 7.52
CA LEU A 31 8.19 -3.21 6.43
C LEU A 31 9.59 -2.69 6.05
N MET A 32 10.47 -2.49 7.03
CA MET A 32 11.86 -2.11 6.80
C MET A 32 12.65 -3.22 6.10
N ALA A 33 12.44 -4.49 6.46
CA ALA A 33 13.04 -5.63 5.75
C ALA A 33 12.61 -5.65 4.27
N ALA A 34 11.31 -5.50 4.01
CA ALA A 34 10.78 -5.44 2.64
C ALA A 34 11.32 -4.24 1.83
N LEU A 35 11.56 -3.09 2.49
CA LEU A 35 12.19 -1.93 1.87
C LEU A 35 13.63 -2.21 1.43
N LEU A 36 14.41 -2.92 2.25
CA LEU A 36 15.78 -3.35 1.90
C LEU A 36 15.78 -4.31 0.72
N ASP A 37 14.88 -5.30 0.71
CA ASP A 37 14.73 -6.23 -0.42
C ASP A 37 14.34 -5.51 -1.72
N ALA A 38 13.44 -4.53 -1.63
CA ALA A 38 13.03 -3.72 -2.78
C ALA A 38 14.20 -2.86 -3.31
N ASN A 39 14.99 -2.30 -2.42
CA ASN A 39 16.16 -1.50 -2.78
C ASN A 39 17.24 -2.36 -3.44
N ASP A 40 17.52 -3.56 -2.90
CA ASP A 40 18.47 -4.52 -3.49
C ASP A 40 18.08 -4.90 -4.92
N ARG A 41 16.78 -5.11 -5.15
CA ARG A 41 16.21 -5.40 -6.48
C ARG A 41 16.09 -4.18 -7.39
N ARG A 42 16.42 -2.98 -6.91
CA ARG A 42 16.25 -1.69 -7.60
C ARG A 42 14.81 -1.44 -8.08
N ASP A 43 13.82 -1.96 -7.35
CA ASP A 43 12.40 -1.76 -7.63
C ASP A 43 11.92 -0.44 -6.99
N ARG A 44 11.87 0.61 -7.80
CA ARG A 44 11.50 1.96 -7.34
C ARG A 44 10.07 2.05 -6.82
N GLU A 45 9.15 1.28 -7.40
CA GLU A 45 7.74 1.29 -7.00
C GLU A 45 7.57 0.58 -5.66
N ALA A 46 8.24 -0.56 -5.48
CA ALA A 46 8.24 -1.28 -4.21
C ALA A 46 8.91 -0.47 -3.10
N VAL A 47 10.01 0.24 -3.40
CA VAL A 47 10.66 1.16 -2.45
C VAL A 47 9.69 2.26 -2.00
N THR A 48 9.02 2.91 -2.95
CA THR A 48 8.05 3.97 -2.68
C THR A 48 6.89 3.46 -1.82
N LEU A 49 6.31 2.31 -2.17
CA LEU A 49 5.23 1.69 -1.42
C LEU A 49 5.65 1.33 0.01
N CYS A 50 6.81 0.70 0.19
CA CYS A 50 7.29 0.28 1.51
C CYS A 50 7.60 1.50 2.38
N ALA A 51 8.24 2.54 1.83
CA ALA A 51 8.51 3.78 2.57
C ALA A 51 7.22 4.43 3.10
N HIS A 52 6.19 4.58 2.26
CA HIS A 52 4.89 5.11 2.70
C HIS A 52 4.24 4.24 3.78
N ARG A 53 4.32 2.91 3.66
CA ARG A 53 3.77 2.00 4.68
C ARG A 53 4.52 2.08 6.00
N VAL A 54 5.86 2.21 5.98
CA VAL A 54 6.68 2.40 7.19
C VAL A 54 6.23 3.65 7.93
N VAL A 55 6.14 4.79 7.23
CA VAL A 55 5.72 6.06 7.84
C VAL A 55 4.33 5.93 8.45
N ARG A 56 3.37 5.34 7.73
CA ARG A 56 2.00 5.17 8.22
C ARG A 56 1.89 4.21 9.42
N ALA A 57 2.78 3.22 9.52
CA ALA A 57 2.83 2.30 10.65
C ALA A 57 3.56 2.88 11.86
N ALA A 58 4.58 3.71 11.64
CA ALA A 58 5.38 4.34 12.69
C ALA A 58 4.73 5.62 13.26
N THR A 59 3.94 6.31 12.46
CA THR A 59 3.25 7.56 12.84
C THR A 59 1.77 7.45 12.42
N PRO A 60 0.91 6.85 13.27
CA PRO A 60 -0.50 6.62 12.96
C PRO A 60 -1.30 7.92 12.74
N GLU A 61 -0.76 9.05 13.21
CA GLU A 61 -1.37 10.39 13.23
C GLU A 61 -1.50 11.03 11.84
N VAL A 62 -0.81 10.49 10.81
CA VAL A 62 -0.79 11.05 9.44
C VAL A 62 -2.01 10.60 8.61
N GLY A 63 -3.16 10.39 9.25
CA GLY A 63 -4.34 9.78 8.61
C GLY A 63 -5.69 10.27 9.12
N GLU A 64 -5.72 11.38 9.86
CA GLU A 64 -6.95 12.12 10.21
C GLU A 64 -7.06 13.44 9.43
#